data_AF-A0A848ZI11-F1
#
_entry.id   AF-A0A848ZI11-F1
#
_cell.length_a   1.000
_cell.length_b   1.000
_cell.length_c   1.000
_cell.angle_alpha   90.00
_cell.angle_beta   90.00
_cell.angle_gamma   90.00
#
_symmetry.space_group_name_H-M   'P 1'
#
loop_
_entity.id
_entity.type
_entity.pdbx_description
1 polymer ?
#
loop_
_entity_poly.entity_id
_entity_poly.type
_entity_poly.pdbx_seq_one_letter_code
_entity_poly.pdbx_strand_id
1 'polypeptide(L)'
;MKLIVLTFSLLCINLAVSQDLLIEAEGFEDKGGWVVDPQFVEQMGSPYLLAHGMGVPVENAKTRVIFNQDGEYKVWVRTKNWVPGNWEPPGKFQLKINDKLLQSTLGQRSGWGWELAGTVAIKKKRNSVELVDLTGFNGRVDAIYFTTSDAEPPSSMKKLATWRKTVTQEPLAPKSTKKFDLVVVGGGIAGCAASIAAAEQGLNVALIHDRPVLGGNASSEIRVHTLGIYGHFERILKKLDTEHYPNGSPEAYKDQEKRDNNVKSYKNISLFLNWRAYDAKAIDNRINYVDARQTASGERIRFEAPLFIDSTGDGWIGYWAGAEFTYGRESVDKYGEHWDEHGELWSPKQPDNAVMGSSVLWRSYEAAGSENFPEVPWAMPVARDYAKVKGEWQWEFSRNDLNQIDDAEEIRDHMLRAIYGSFANAKKQPENANRKLEWVSYLVGKRESRRLVGDYIFTLNDAKSGEKFHDAVVMETREVDVHYQTVLE
;
A
#
# COMPACT_ATOMS: atom_id res chain seq x y z
N MET A 1 -8.06 -79.84 -14.17
CA MET A 1 -7.41 -78.71 -13.51
C MET A 1 -8.48 -77.64 -13.25
N LYS A 2 -8.98 -77.52 -12.01
CA LYS A 2 -10.05 -76.56 -11.66
C LYS A 2 -9.43 -75.18 -11.48
N LEU A 3 -9.77 -74.23 -12.34
CA LEU A 3 -9.32 -72.85 -12.24
C LEU A 3 -10.26 -72.10 -11.29
N ILE A 4 -9.77 -71.80 -10.09
CA ILE A 4 -10.45 -70.93 -9.12
C ILE A 4 -10.15 -69.48 -9.55
N VAL A 5 -11.17 -68.77 -10.00
CA VAL A 5 -11.08 -67.33 -10.27
C VAL A 5 -11.32 -66.61 -8.94
N LEU A 6 -10.26 -66.09 -8.34
CA LEU A 6 -10.32 -65.19 -7.19
C LEU A 6 -10.67 -63.79 -7.69
N THR A 7 -11.88 -63.32 -7.42
CA THR A 7 -12.28 -61.92 -7.61
C THR A 7 -11.67 -61.08 -6.49
N PHE A 8 -10.63 -60.30 -6.81
CA PHE A 8 -10.10 -59.26 -5.93
C PHE A 8 -11.06 -58.07 -5.97
N SER A 9 -11.85 -57.89 -4.91
CA SER A 9 -12.59 -56.65 -4.69
C SER A 9 -11.59 -55.53 -4.38
N LEU A 10 -11.32 -54.66 -5.37
CA LEU A 10 -10.65 -53.39 -5.12
C LEU A 10 -11.54 -52.54 -4.21
N LEU A 11 -11.16 -52.45 -2.93
CA LEU A 11 -11.72 -51.49 -2.01
C LEU A 11 -11.21 -50.10 -2.43
N CYS A 12 -11.99 -49.38 -3.23
CA CYS A 12 -11.75 -47.95 -3.46
C CYS A 12 -11.98 -47.23 -2.14
N ILE A 13 -10.92 -47.06 -1.34
CA ILE A 13 -10.91 -46.14 -0.21
C ILE A 13 -11.02 -44.75 -0.84
N ASN A 14 -12.23 -44.19 -0.85
CA ASN A 14 -12.41 -42.75 -0.97
C ASN A 14 -11.75 -42.13 0.25
N LEU A 15 -10.45 -41.84 0.15
CA LEU A 15 -9.81 -40.87 1.03
C LEU A 15 -10.57 -39.57 0.76
N ALA A 16 -11.47 -39.21 1.68
CA ALA A 16 -12.02 -37.87 1.75
C ALA A 16 -10.82 -36.94 1.91
N VAL A 17 -10.37 -36.35 0.80
CA VAL A 17 -9.35 -35.32 0.80
C VAL A 17 -9.96 -34.17 1.58
N SER A 18 -9.50 -33.95 2.80
CA SER A 18 -9.94 -32.83 3.63
C SER A 18 -9.86 -31.54 2.79
N GLN A 19 -10.93 -30.76 2.79
CA GLN A 19 -10.92 -29.46 2.13
C GLN A 19 -10.22 -28.44 3.03
N ASP A 20 -9.16 -27.85 2.52
CA ASP A 20 -8.63 -26.59 3.05
C ASP A 20 -9.23 -25.41 2.27
N LEU A 21 -9.49 -24.29 2.94
CA LEU A 21 -10.02 -23.07 2.32
C LEU A 21 -9.27 -21.84 2.83
N LEU A 22 -8.54 -21.19 1.91
CA LEU A 22 -7.91 -19.89 2.13
C LEU A 22 -8.81 -18.77 1.57
N ILE A 23 -9.10 -17.77 2.40
CA ILE A 23 -9.78 -16.54 2.03
C ILE A 23 -8.75 -15.42 2.13
N GLU A 24 -8.51 -14.72 1.03
CA GLU A 24 -7.73 -13.49 1.00
C GLU A 24 -8.65 -12.32 1.38
N ALA A 25 -8.30 -11.58 2.43
CA ALA A 25 -9.20 -10.63 3.08
C ALA A 25 -9.57 -9.44 2.18
N GLU A 26 -8.65 -9.00 1.34
CA GLU A 26 -8.87 -7.94 0.36
C GLU A 26 -10.00 -8.27 -0.66
N GLY A 27 -10.24 -9.57 -0.85
CA GLY A 27 -11.31 -10.12 -1.68
C GLY A 27 -12.70 -10.16 -1.02
N PHE A 28 -12.87 -9.59 0.18
CA PHE A 28 -14.20 -9.49 0.79
C PHE A 28 -15.17 -8.70 -0.11
N GLU A 29 -16.36 -9.27 -0.32
CA GLU A 29 -17.42 -8.72 -1.17
C GLU A 29 -17.92 -7.37 -0.66
N ASP A 30 -18.14 -7.27 0.66
CA ASP A 30 -18.49 -6.06 1.37
C ASP A 30 -17.39 -5.76 2.39
N LYS A 31 -16.81 -4.57 2.33
CA LYS A 31 -15.73 -4.17 3.22
C LYS A 31 -16.25 -3.45 4.47
N GLY A 32 -17.55 -3.13 4.54
CA GLY A 32 -18.10 -2.29 5.60
C GLY A 32 -17.32 -0.98 5.69
N GLY A 33 -16.74 -0.70 6.85
CA GLY A 33 -15.82 0.43 7.03
C GLY A 33 -14.32 0.06 7.01
N TRP A 34 -13.97 -1.18 6.66
CA TRP A 34 -12.59 -1.58 6.45
C TRP A 34 -12.08 -1.08 5.09
N VAL A 35 -10.80 -0.76 5.00
CA VAL A 35 -10.13 -0.33 3.77
C VAL A 35 -9.09 -1.36 3.33
N VAL A 36 -8.78 -1.43 2.04
CA VAL A 36 -7.70 -2.27 1.52
C VAL A 36 -6.42 -1.44 1.46
N ASP A 37 -5.36 -1.96 2.07
CA ASP A 37 -4.02 -1.43 1.93
C ASP A 37 -3.16 -2.35 1.04
N PRO A 38 -2.75 -1.89 -0.15
CA PRO A 38 -1.89 -2.65 -1.06
C PRO A 38 -0.39 -2.27 -0.98
N GLN A 39 0.02 -1.32 -0.11
CA GLN A 39 1.33 -0.67 -0.22
C GLN A 39 2.53 -1.52 0.24
N PHE A 40 2.30 -2.57 1.02
CA PHE A 40 3.37 -3.34 1.68
C PHE A 40 3.45 -4.79 1.21
N VAL A 41 2.83 -5.10 0.07
CA VAL A 41 2.72 -6.48 -0.45
C VAL A 41 4.10 -7.13 -0.63
N GLU A 42 5.14 -6.40 -1.02
CA GLU A 42 6.51 -6.94 -1.13
C GLU A 42 7.07 -7.40 0.22
N GLN A 43 6.79 -6.64 1.28
CA GLN A 43 7.30 -6.90 2.63
C GLN A 43 6.48 -7.98 3.35
N MET A 44 5.15 -7.98 3.20
CA MET A 44 4.26 -8.87 3.97
C MET A 44 3.57 -9.97 3.16
N GLY A 45 3.55 -9.88 1.83
CA GLY A 45 3.15 -10.95 0.91
C GLY A 45 1.78 -10.78 0.25
N SER A 46 0.95 -9.84 0.71
CA SER A 46 -0.37 -9.57 0.14
C SER A 46 -0.91 -8.20 0.53
N PRO A 47 -1.96 -7.71 -0.15
CA PRO A 47 -2.80 -6.65 0.41
C PRO A 47 -3.50 -7.16 1.66
N TYR A 48 -4.07 -6.25 2.45
CA TYR A 48 -4.80 -6.61 3.65
C TYR A 48 -5.92 -5.61 3.95
N LEU A 49 -6.91 -6.05 4.70
CA LEU A 49 -7.95 -5.18 5.25
C LEU A 49 -7.46 -4.50 6.53
N LEU A 50 -7.82 -3.22 6.66
CA LEU A 50 -7.46 -2.35 7.76
C LEU A 50 -8.70 -1.66 8.33
N ALA A 51 -8.95 -1.81 9.63
CA ALA A 51 -10.03 -1.12 10.35
C ALA A 51 -9.62 0.31 10.74
N HIS A 52 -9.72 1.26 9.82
CA HIS A 52 -9.22 2.62 9.99
C HIS A 52 -10.29 3.60 10.54
N GLY A 53 -10.87 3.27 11.70
CA GLY A 53 -12.00 4.01 12.29
C GLY A 53 -11.64 5.21 13.16
N MET A 54 -10.34 5.50 13.34
CA MET A 54 -9.83 6.62 14.16
C MET A 54 -10.36 6.61 15.61
N GLY A 55 -10.55 5.41 16.19
CA GLY A 55 -11.03 5.20 17.55
C GLY A 55 -12.53 4.94 17.68
N VAL A 56 -13.24 4.86 16.56
CA VAL A 56 -14.61 4.34 16.49
C VAL A 56 -14.59 3.03 15.72
N PRO A 57 -15.10 1.91 16.28
CA PRO A 57 -15.16 0.65 15.56
C PRO A 57 -15.88 0.81 14.21
N VAL A 58 -15.27 0.28 13.16
CA VAL A 58 -15.84 0.36 11.80
C VAL A 58 -16.91 -0.71 11.59
N GLU A 59 -17.81 -0.47 10.63
CA GLU A 59 -18.79 -1.47 10.20
C GLU A 59 -18.09 -2.75 9.71
N ASN A 60 -18.70 -3.90 10.00
CA ASN A 60 -18.11 -5.20 9.70
C ASN A 60 -17.82 -5.38 8.20
N ALA A 61 -16.62 -5.85 7.87
CA ALA A 61 -16.39 -6.43 6.56
C ALA A 61 -17.06 -7.82 6.50
N LYS A 62 -17.67 -8.17 5.37
CA LYS A 62 -18.41 -9.41 5.16
C LYS A 62 -18.11 -10.04 3.80
N THR A 63 -17.99 -11.36 3.80
CA THR A 63 -17.93 -12.15 2.57
C THR A 63 -18.70 -13.46 2.70
N ARG A 64 -18.97 -14.08 1.55
CA ARG A 64 -19.62 -15.40 1.45
C ARG A 64 -18.63 -16.42 0.94
N VAL A 65 -18.62 -17.58 1.57
CA VAL A 65 -17.72 -18.68 1.20
C VAL A 65 -18.46 -19.99 1.01
N ILE A 66 -17.90 -20.82 0.13
CA ILE A 66 -18.43 -22.12 -0.24
C ILE A 66 -17.54 -23.22 0.34
N PHE A 67 -18.13 -24.07 1.17
CA PHE A 67 -17.54 -25.32 1.62
C PHE A 67 -18.16 -26.48 0.85
N ASN A 68 -17.31 -27.36 0.32
CA ASN A 68 -17.69 -28.57 -0.40
C ASN A 68 -17.78 -29.79 0.52
N GLN A 69 -17.30 -29.67 1.76
CA GLN A 69 -17.35 -30.73 2.78
C GLN A 69 -17.85 -30.19 4.10
N ASP A 70 -18.80 -30.90 4.70
CA ASP A 70 -19.21 -30.69 6.08
C ASP A 70 -18.10 -31.17 7.01
N GLY A 71 -17.94 -30.52 8.17
CA GLY A 71 -16.90 -30.90 9.12
C GLY A 71 -16.67 -29.88 10.20
N GLU A 72 -15.77 -30.22 11.11
CA GLU A 72 -15.25 -29.30 12.11
C GLU A 72 -13.93 -28.72 11.60
N TYR A 73 -13.86 -27.39 11.50
CA TYR A 73 -12.72 -26.67 10.95
C TYR A 73 -12.07 -25.81 12.03
N LYS A 74 -10.74 -25.89 12.12
CA LYS A 74 -9.93 -24.87 12.76
C LYS A 74 -9.84 -23.66 11.84
N VAL A 75 -9.93 -22.48 12.45
CA VAL A 75 -9.89 -21.21 11.73
C VAL A 75 -8.69 -20.42 12.20
N TRP A 76 -7.73 -20.24 11.31
CA TRP A 76 -6.55 -19.41 11.50
C TRP A 76 -6.74 -18.08 10.81
N VAL A 77 -6.30 -16.99 11.44
CA VAL A 77 -6.35 -15.65 10.86
C VAL A 77 -4.95 -15.08 10.87
N ARG A 78 -4.45 -14.61 9.73
CA ARG A 78 -3.15 -13.95 9.66
C ARG A 78 -3.33 -12.45 9.90
N THR A 79 -2.61 -11.97 10.90
CA THR A 79 -2.79 -10.64 11.51
C THR A 79 -1.51 -10.19 12.23
N LYS A 80 -1.51 -8.97 12.74
CA LYS A 80 -0.49 -8.42 13.64
C LYS A 80 -1.11 -7.42 14.61
N ASN A 81 -0.55 -7.36 15.81
CA ASN A 81 -0.57 -6.16 16.64
C ASN A 81 0.44 -5.16 16.04
N TRP A 82 -0.08 -4.03 15.57
CA TRP A 82 0.74 -2.99 14.94
C TRP A 82 1.43 -2.05 15.95
N VAL A 83 1.08 -2.12 17.24
CA VAL A 83 1.76 -1.40 18.33
C VAL A 83 1.99 -2.33 19.51
N PRO A 84 2.96 -3.26 19.44
CA PRO A 84 3.32 -4.09 20.59
C PRO A 84 3.86 -3.24 21.75
N GLY A 85 3.50 -3.60 22.98
CA GLY A 85 3.98 -2.92 24.20
C GLY A 85 3.17 -3.29 25.43
N ASN A 86 3.38 -2.54 26.52
CA ASN A 86 2.72 -2.78 27.82
C ASN A 86 1.36 -2.07 27.89
N TRP A 87 0.48 -2.35 26.94
CA TRP A 87 -0.87 -1.81 26.81
C TRP A 87 -1.74 -2.78 26.02
N GLU A 88 -3.06 -2.57 26.07
CA GLU A 88 -3.98 -3.30 25.20
C GLU A 88 -3.69 -3.01 23.73
N PRO A 89 -3.57 -4.05 22.86
CA PRO A 89 -3.37 -3.87 21.44
C PRO A 89 -4.45 -2.95 20.84
N PRO A 90 -4.08 -1.89 20.10
CA PRO A 90 -5.05 -0.96 19.56
C PRO A 90 -5.87 -1.52 18.41
N GLY A 91 -5.37 -2.50 17.65
CA GLY A 91 -6.03 -3.04 16.46
C GLY A 91 -6.76 -4.35 16.68
N LYS A 92 -7.55 -4.47 17.77
CA LYS A 92 -8.25 -5.72 18.09
C LYS A 92 -9.53 -5.88 17.27
N PHE A 93 -9.81 -7.11 16.87
CA PHE A 93 -11.02 -7.49 16.17
C PHE A 93 -11.38 -8.96 16.49
N GLN A 94 -12.56 -9.40 16.06
CA GLN A 94 -13.01 -10.79 16.17
C GLN A 94 -13.54 -11.31 14.85
N LEU A 95 -13.63 -12.63 14.73
CA LEU A 95 -14.19 -13.29 13.57
C LEU A 95 -15.59 -13.84 13.89
N LYS A 96 -16.56 -13.54 13.04
CA LYS A 96 -17.91 -14.10 13.12
C LYS A 96 -18.19 -14.97 11.89
N ILE A 97 -18.68 -16.19 12.13
CA ILE A 97 -19.00 -17.16 11.09
C ILE A 97 -20.46 -17.53 11.21
N ASN A 98 -21.25 -17.22 10.18
CA ASN A 98 -22.71 -17.21 10.26
C ASN A 98 -23.16 -16.36 11.47
N ASP A 99 -23.92 -16.95 12.39
CA ASP A 99 -24.39 -16.28 13.60
C ASP A 99 -23.45 -16.47 14.81
N LYS A 100 -22.35 -17.22 14.66
CA LYS A 100 -21.42 -17.55 15.75
C LYS A 100 -20.23 -16.59 15.74
N LEU A 101 -20.12 -15.76 16.77
CA LEU A 101 -18.88 -15.04 17.07
C LEU A 101 -17.87 -16.01 17.68
N LEU A 102 -16.65 -16.07 17.13
CA LEU A 102 -15.59 -16.90 17.68
C LEU A 102 -14.99 -16.25 18.94
N GLN A 103 -14.52 -17.08 19.88
CA GLN A 103 -14.13 -16.63 21.22
C GLN A 103 -12.83 -15.84 21.25
N SER A 104 -11.87 -16.14 20.36
CA SER A 104 -10.57 -15.47 20.35
C SER A 104 -10.69 -14.03 19.87
N THR A 105 -10.18 -13.09 20.67
CA THR A 105 -9.82 -11.75 20.19
C THR A 105 -8.53 -11.86 19.38
N LEU A 106 -8.50 -11.21 18.22
CA LEU A 106 -7.39 -11.27 17.27
C LEU A 106 -6.62 -9.94 17.21
N GLY A 107 -5.45 -9.95 16.58
CA GLY A 107 -4.59 -8.76 16.41
C GLY A 107 -3.70 -8.50 17.61
N GLN A 108 -3.23 -9.57 18.27
CA GLN A 108 -2.50 -9.49 19.53
C GLN A 108 -1.00 -9.78 19.39
N ARG A 109 -0.61 -10.59 18.40
CA ARG A 109 0.76 -11.03 18.18
C ARG A 109 1.68 -9.94 17.63
N SER A 110 2.96 -9.98 18.00
CA SER A 110 3.96 -9.14 17.35
C SER A 110 4.30 -9.67 15.95
N GLY A 111 4.38 -8.76 14.97
CA GLY A 111 4.67 -9.08 13.58
C GLY A 111 3.56 -9.88 12.88
N TRP A 112 3.63 -9.94 11.55
CA TRP A 112 2.67 -10.69 10.74
C TRP A 112 2.78 -12.21 10.97
N GLY A 113 1.66 -12.86 11.27
CA GLY A 113 1.56 -14.32 11.32
C GLY A 113 0.17 -14.80 11.75
N TRP A 114 0.02 -16.10 11.97
CA TRP A 114 -1.28 -16.73 12.22
C TRP A 114 -1.69 -16.71 13.70
N GLU A 115 -2.96 -16.42 13.97
CA GLU A 115 -3.61 -16.57 15.26
C GLU A 115 -4.79 -17.54 15.12
N LEU A 116 -4.97 -18.43 16.09
CA LEU A 116 -6.09 -19.35 16.10
C LEU A 116 -7.35 -18.60 16.56
N ALA A 117 -8.27 -18.35 15.64
CA ALA A 117 -9.56 -17.72 15.94
C ALA A 117 -10.51 -18.69 16.67
N GLY A 118 -10.33 -19.99 16.45
CA GLY A 118 -11.04 -21.06 17.15
C GLY A 118 -11.52 -22.15 16.21
N THR A 119 -12.58 -22.85 16.61
CA THR A 119 -13.16 -23.97 15.87
C THR A 119 -14.62 -23.72 15.54
N VAL A 120 -15.03 -24.11 14.33
CA VAL A 120 -16.39 -23.97 13.82
C VAL A 120 -16.87 -25.24 13.13
N ALA A 121 -18.10 -25.66 13.44
CA ALA A 121 -18.76 -26.72 12.69
C ALA A 121 -19.44 -26.14 11.44
N ILE A 122 -19.04 -26.60 10.26
CA ILE A 122 -19.63 -26.25 8.97
C ILE A 122 -20.55 -27.38 8.53
N LYS A 123 -21.83 -27.05 8.33
CA LYS A 123 -22.89 -27.98 7.87
C LYS A 123 -23.65 -27.46 6.65
N LYS A 124 -23.38 -26.21 6.26
CA LYS A 124 -24.03 -25.54 5.15
C LYS A 124 -22.98 -25.35 4.07
N LYS A 125 -23.38 -25.55 2.81
CA LYS A 125 -22.51 -25.26 1.67
C LYS A 125 -22.10 -23.79 1.61
N ARG A 126 -23.02 -22.87 1.90
CA ARG A 126 -22.76 -21.41 1.90
C ARG A 126 -22.73 -20.89 3.33
N ASN A 127 -21.67 -20.16 3.68
CA ASN A 127 -21.49 -19.56 4.99
C ASN A 127 -21.07 -18.09 4.85
N SER A 128 -21.44 -17.26 5.82
CA SER A 128 -20.92 -15.89 5.92
C SER A 128 -19.71 -15.84 6.85
N VAL A 129 -18.74 -15.01 6.49
CA VAL A 129 -17.57 -14.68 7.31
C VAL A 129 -17.54 -13.16 7.47
N GLU A 130 -17.46 -12.70 8.71
CA GLU A 130 -17.49 -11.28 9.07
C GLU A 130 -16.31 -10.93 9.99
N LEU A 131 -15.66 -9.80 9.72
CA LEU A 131 -14.67 -9.18 10.60
C LEU A 131 -15.36 -8.14 11.47
N VAL A 132 -15.26 -8.31 12.79
CA VAL A 132 -15.87 -7.42 13.78
C VAL A 132 -14.77 -6.60 14.44
N ASP A 133 -14.66 -5.32 14.06
CA ASP A 133 -13.72 -4.40 14.71
C ASP A 133 -14.18 -4.12 16.15
N LEU A 134 -13.23 -4.13 17.09
CA LEU A 134 -13.50 -3.88 18.50
C LEU A 134 -12.98 -2.51 18.97
N THR A 135 -12.21 -1.81 18.14
CA THR A 135 -11.34 -0.73 18.61
C THR A 135 -11.35 0.52 17.75
N GLY A 136 -11.53 0.40 16.43
CA GLY A 136 -11.40 1.53 15.52
C GLY A 136 -9.96 1.99 15.26
N PHE A 137 -8.94 1.27 15.75
CA PHE A 137 -7.53 1.66 15.57
C PHE A 137 -6.73 0.60 14.83
N ASN A 138 -7.00 0.48 13.53
CA ASN A 138 -6.12 -0.19 12.56
C ASN A 138 -5.94 -1.69 12.81
N GLY A 139 -7.01 -2.41 13.18
CA GLY A 139 -7.01 -3.87 13.13
C GLY A 139 -6.68 -4.37 11.72
N ARG A 140 -5.86 -5.43 11.59
CA ARG A 140 -5.29 -5.86 10.31
C ARG A 140 -5.58 -7.32 10.04
N VAL A 141 -6.06 -7.63 8.84
CA VAL A 141 -6.30 -9.01 8.40
C VAL A 141 -5.92 -9.15 6.94
N ASP A 142 -5.02 -10.06 6.62
CA ASP A 142 -4.68 -10.36 5.24
C ASP A 142 -5.29 -11.68 4.76
N ALA A 143 -5.42 -12.69 5.63
CA ALA A 143 -6.00 -13.97 5.25
C ALA A 143 -6.70 -14.70 6.40
N ILE A 144 -7.68 -15.52 6.02
CA ILE A 144 -8.39 -16.45 6.91
C ILE A 144 -8.30 -17.85 6.31
N TYR A 145 -7.82 -18.80 7.09
CA TYR A 145 -7.57 -20.16 6.65
C TYR A 145 -8.38 -21.16 7.48
N PHE A 146 -9.21 -21.94 6.78
CA PHE A 146 -10.00 -23.03 7.33
C PHE A 146 -9.33 -24.35 6.99
N THR A 147 -9.12 -25.19 7.99
CA THR A 147 -8.53 -26.52 7.81
C THR A 147 -9.06 -27.51 8.83
N THR A 148 -9.07 -28.80 8.50
CA THR A 148 -9.29 -29.87 9.49
C THR A 148 -7.99 -30.38 10.10
N SER A 149 -6.84 -29.87 9.66
CA SER A 149 -5.53 -30.24 10.19
C SER A 149 -5.23 -29.49 11.48
N ASP A 150 -4.40 -30.09 12.34
CA ASP A 150 -3.88 -29.44 13.54
C ASP A 150 -2.73 -28.47 13.26
N ALA A 151 -2.16 -28.49 12.05
CA ALA A 151 -0.98 -27.71 11.70
C ALA A 151 -1.26 -26.21 11.52
N GLU A 152 -0.43 -25.37 12.15
CA GLU A 152 -0.40 -23.93 11.87
C GLU A 152 0.17 -23.69 10.45
N PRO A 153 -0.39 -22.77 9.66
CA PRO A 153 0.17 -22.44 8.35
C PRO A 153 1.54 -21.74 8.47
N PRO A 154 2.39 -21.81 7.43
CA PRO A 154 3.72 -21.22 7.50
C PRO A 154 3.64 -19.68 7.55
N SER A 155 4.49 -19.07 8.40
CA SER A 155 4.58 -17.61 8.53
C SER A 155 5.78 -16.98 7.82
N SER A 156 6.83 -17.74 7.48
CA SER A 156 8.01 -17.15 6.82
C SER A 156 7.71 -16.81 5.35
N MET A 157 8.12 -15.62 4.89
CA MET A 157 7.74 -15.08 3.57
C MET A 157 7.89 -16.05 2.41
N LYS A 158 9.05 -16.70 2.25
CA LYS A 158 9.29 -17.68 1.17
C LYS A 158 8.38 -18.91 1.27
N LYS A 159 8.17 -19.43 2.48
CA LYS A 159 7.30 -20.60 2.71
C LYS A 159 5.83 -20.23 2.54
N LEU A 160 5.42 -19.06 3.03
CA LEU A 160 4.08 -18.51 2.89
C LEU A 160 3.73 -18.33 1.41
N ALA A 161 4.58 -17.69 0.61
CA ALA A 161 4.36 -17.49 -0.82
C ALA A 161 4.20 -18.82 -1.57
N THR A 162 5.04 -19.82 -1.22
CA THR A 162 4.96 -21.16 -1.81
C THR A 162 3.66 -21.87 -1.38
N TRP A 163 3.32 -21.81 -0.10
CA TRP A 163 2.13 -22.43 0.46
C TRP A 163 0.85 -21.82 -0.11
N ARG A 164 0.75 -20.48 -0.20
CA ARG A 164 -0.39 -19.79 -0.81
C ARG A 164 -0.62 -20.29 -2.24
N LYS A 165 0.43 -20.33 -3.07
CA LYS A 165 0.35 -20.87 -4.45
C LYS A 165 -0.15 -22.31 -4.49
N THR A 166 0.28 -23.15 -3.55
CA THR A 166 -0.18 -24.55 -3.46
C THR A 166 -1.65 -24.66 -3.07
N VAL A 167 -2.07 -23.93 -2.02
CA VAL A 167 -3.45 -23.97 -1.52
C VAL A 167 -4.44 -23.37 -2.52
N THR A 168 -4.05 -22.31 -3.21
CA THR A 168 -4.90 -21.67 -4.25
C THR A 168 -4.75 -22.31 -5.63
N GLN A 169 -3.87 -23.31 -5.77
CA GLN A 169 -3.51 -23.94 -7.05
C GLN A 169 -3.16 -22.91 -8.13
N GLU A 170 -2.41 -21.87 -7.72
CA GLU A 170 -2.07 -20.76 -8.59
C GLU A 170 -1.11 -21.20 -9.70
N PRO A 171 -1.42 -20.95 -10.99
CA PRO A 171 -0.52 -21.32 -12.08
C PRO A 171 0.79 -20.52 -12.05
N LEU A 172 1.86 -21.08 -12.62
CA LEU A 172 3.18 -20.44 -12.62
C LEU A 172 3.21 -19.09 -13.37
N ALA A 173 2.39 -18.94 -14.41
CA ALA A 173 2.27 -17.72 -15.22
C ALA A 173 0.81 -17.23 -15.27
N PRO A 174 0.59 -15.93 -15.59
CA PRO A 174 -0.74 -15.43 -15.92
C PRO A 174 -1.43 -16.25 -17.00
N LYS A 175 -2.76 -16.37 -16.93
CA LYS A 175 -3.55 -17.12 -17.93
C LYS A 175 -3.79 -16.32 -19.21
N SER A 176 -3.67 -15.00 -19.13
CA SER A 176 -3.98 -14.08 -20.22
C SER A 176 -2.83 -13.11 -20.46
N THR A 177 -2.67 -12.73 -21.73
CA THR A 177 -1.70 -11.75 -22.19
C THR A 177 -2.42 -10.66 -22.96
N LYS A 178 -2.07 -9.41 -22.70
CA LYS A 178 -2.54 -8.24 -23.45
C LYS A 178 -1.34 -7.52 -24.06
N LYS A 179 -1.52 -7.04 -25.29
CA LYS A 179 -0.50 -6.33 -26.05
C LYS A 179 -0.88 -4.87 -26.24
N PHE A 180 0.08 -3.98 -26.07
CA PHE A 180 -0.07 -2.54 -26.20
C PHE A 180 1.14 -1.96 -26.93
N ASP A 181 1.03 -0.72 -27.36
CA ASP A 181 2.18 0.02 -27.91
C ASP A 181 3.04 0.60 -26.77
N LEU A 182 2.41 0.93 -25.64
CA LEU A 182 3.07 1.42 -24.43
C LEU A 182 2.37 0.88 -23.18
N VAL A 183 3.15 0.38 -22.22
CA VAL A 183 2.68 0.05 -20.87
C VAL A 183 3.23 1.08 -19.88
N VAL A 184 2.33 1.81 -19.22
CA VAL A 184 2.65 2.74 -18.13
C VAL A 184 2.21 2.11 -16.82
N VAL A 185 3.13 1.96 -15.87
CA VAL A 185 2.84 1.42 -14.53
C VAL A 185 2.94 2.54 -13.51
N GLY A 186 1.85 2.80 -12.79
CA GLY A 186 1.72 3.88 -11.81
C GLY A 186 0.79 4.99 -12.27
N GLY A 187 -0.40 5.06 -11.67
CA GLY A 187 -1.41 6.09 -11.98
C GLY A 187 -1.15 7.46 -11.36
N GLY A 188 0.10 7.80 -10.99
CA GLY A 188 0.46 9.11 -10.43
C GLY A 188 0.32 10.26 -11.45
N ILE A 189 0.64 11.49 -11.03
CA ILE A 189 0.64 12.66 -11.94
C ILE A 189 1.51 12.40 -13.17
N ALA A 190 2.73 11.89 -12.97
CA ALA A 190 3.65 11.57 -14.06
C ALA A 190 3.10 10.49 -15.01
N GLY A 191 2.59 9.37 -14.48
CA GLY A 191 2.04 8.30 -15.31
C GLY A 191 0.77 8.71 -16.06
N CYS A 192 -0.09 9.53 -15.45
CA CYS A 192 -1.25 10.11 -16.14
C CYS A 192 -0.82 11.04 -17.29
N ALA A 193 0.16 11.92 -17.05
CA ALA A 193 0.67 12.85 -18.05
C ALA A 193 1.30 12.10 -19.23
N ALA A 194 2.14 11.09 -18.95
CA ALA A 194 2.76 10.24 -19.94
C ALA A 194 1.72 9.48 -20.77
N SER A 195 0.68 8.93 -20.13
CA SER A 195 -0.39 8.21 -20.82
C SER A 195 -1.18 9.11 -21.76
N ILE A 196 -1.52 10.34 -21.33
CA ILE A 196 -2.20 11.33 -22.19
C ILE A 196 -1.31 11.73 -23.37
N ALA A 197 -0.04 12.05 -23.12
CA ALA A 197 0.89 12.44 -24.18
C ALA A 197 1.07 11.33 -25.22
N ALA A 198 1.23 10.08 -24.78
CA ALA A 198 1.34 8.92 -25.65
C ALA A 198 0.05 8.65 -26.44
N ALA A 199 -1.12 8.78 -25.79
CA ALA A 199 -2.41 8.60 -26.44
C ALA A 199 -2.65 9.65 -27.54
N GLU A 200 -2.23 10.90 -27.34
CA GLU A 200 -2.34 11.96 -28.34
C GLU A 200 -1.41 11.75 -29.54
N GLN A 201 -0.33 11.00 -29.36
CA GLN A 201 0.54 10.52 -30.44
C GLN A 201 -0.03 9.27 -31.15
N GLY A 202 -1.22 8.81 -30.75
CA GLY A 202 -1.91 7.67 -31.37
C GLY A 202 -1.52 6.29 -30.84
N LEU A 203 -0.72 6.20 -29.78
CA LEU A 203 -0.35 4.91 -29.17
C LEU A 203 -1.53 4.30 -28.43
N ASN A 204 -1.65 2.97 -28.47
CA ASN A 204 -2.53 2.22 -27.57
C ASN A 204 -1.80 2.00 -26.24
N VAL A 205 -2.31 2.62 -25.18
CA VAL A 205 -1.65 2.67 -23.87
C VAL A 205 -2.38 1.77 -22.87
N ALA A 206 -1.64 0.97 -22.12
CA ALA A 206 -2.12 0.41 -20.85
C ALA A 206 -1.63 1.27 -19.69
N LEU A 207 -2.54 1.83 -18.90
CA LEU A 207 -2.21 2.50 -17.65
C LEU A 207 -2.61 1.59 -16.47
N ILE A 208 -1.61 1.03 -15.80
CA ILE A 208 -1.78 0.07 -14.70
C ILE A 208 -1.59 0.79 -13.37
N HIS A 209 -2.58 0.74 -12.49
CA HIS A 209 -2.52 1.34 -11.16
C HIS A 209 -3.08 0.41 -10.08
N ASP A 210 -2.32 0.26 -9.01
CA ASP A 210 -2.56 -0.62 -7.87
C ASP A 210 -3.75 -0.21 -6.99
N ARG A 211 -4.25 1.03 -7.15
CA ARG A 211 -5.31 1.63 -6.33
C ARG A 211 -6.57 1.99 -7.14
N PRO A 212 -7.70 2.25 -6.47
CA PRO A 212 -8.98 2.49 -7.13
C PRO A 212 -9.10 3.86 -7.81
N VAL A 213 -8.19 4.81 -7.56
CA VAL A 213 -8.27 6.18 -8.08
C VAL A 213 -6.90 6.70 -8.51
N LEU A 214 -6.82 7.56 -9.52
CA LEU A 214 -5.55 8.07 -10.06
C LEU A 214 -4.95 9.21 -9.23
N GLY A 215 -3.64 9.43 -9.28
CA GLY A 215 -3.00 10.62 -8.70
C GLY A 215 -1.81 10.37 -7.81
N GLY A 216 -1.59 9.11 -7.40
CA GLY A 216 -0.52 8.81 -6.46
C GLY A 216 -0.76 9.54 -5.14
N ASN A 217 0.22 10.32 -4.69
CA ASN A 217 0.12 11.14 -3.48
C ASN A 217 -0.90 12.29 -3.61
N ALA A 218 -1.22 12.72 -4.83
CA ALA A 218 -2.24 13.74 -5.12
C ALA A 218 -3.66 13.17 -5.34
N SER A 219 -3.86 11.91 -4.99
CA SER A 219 -5.18 11.29 -4.96
C SER A 219 -6.01 11.78 -3.79
N SER A 220 -7.32 11.52 -3.83
CA SER A 220 -8.21 11.73 -2.68
C SER A 220 -7.89 10.85 -1.46
N GLU A 221 -7.06 9.81 -1.64
CA GLU A 221 -6.67 8.86 -0.60
C GLU A 221 -5.47 9.34 0.25
N ILE A 222 -4.58 10.16 -0.33
CA ILE A 222 -3.37 10.69 0.35
C ILE A 222 -3.42 12.22 0.51
N ARG A 223 -4.03 12.93 -0.46
CA ARG A 223 -4.37 14.36 -0.39
C ARG A 223 -3.20 15.33 -0.22
N VAL A 224 -2.07 15.04 -0.87
CA VAL A 224 -0.99 16.01 -1.10
C VAL A 224 -1.35 16.83 -2.33
N HIS A 225 -1.56 18.14 -2.19
CA HIS A 225 -1.81 18.98 -3.37
C HIS A 225 -0.54 19.10 -4.23
N THR A 226 -0.70 19.31 -5.53
CA THR A 226 0.43 19.56 -6.43
C THR A 226 0.89 21.00 -6.33
N LEU A 227 2.20 21.21 -6.21
CA LEU A 227 2.84 22.51 -6.43
C LEU A 227 3.84 22.36 -7.57
N GLY A 228 3.62 23.08 -8.65
CA GLY A 228 4.49 22.97 -9.82
C GLY A 228 4.28 24.10 -10.80
N ILE A 229 5.17 24.12 -11.79
CA ILE A 229 5.18 25.08 -12.87
C ILE A 229 4.67 24.42 -14.15
N TYR A 230 3.84 25.17 -14.87
CA TYR A 230 3.31 24.73 -16.14
C TYR A 230 4.30 25.15 -17.24
N GLY A 231 5.21 24.23 -17.61
CA GLY A 231 6.16 24.42 -18.70
C GLY A 231 5.53 24.26 -20.09
N HIS A 232 6.27 23.69 -21.05
CA HIS A 232 5.79 23.48 -22.44
C HIS A 232 4.55 22.59 -22.56
N PHE A 233 4.18 21.86 -21.50
CA PHE A 233 3.08 20.91 -21.46
C PHE A 233 1.93 21.34 -20.55
N GLU A 234 1.78 22.65 -20.30
CA GLU A 234 0.70 23.25 -19.50
C GLU A 234 -0.68 22.65 -19.79
N ARG A 235 -1.02 22.43 -21.06
CA ARG A 235 -2.31 21.87 -21.49
C ARG A 235 -2.60 20.49 -20.87
N ILE A 236 -1.60 19.62 -20.75
CA ILE A 236 -1.77 18.29 -20.13
C ILE A 236 -1.78 18.44 -18.61
N LEU A 237 -0.87 19.24 -18.06
CA LEU A 237 -0.73 19.40 -16.62
C LEU A 237 -1.99 20.00 -15.96
N LYS A 238 -2.64 20.99 -16.60
CA LYS A 238 -3.93 21.57 -16.14
C LYS A 238 -5.09 20.57 -16.10
N LYS A 239 -4.96 19.42 -16.78
CA LYS A 239 -5.96 18.35 -16.70
C LYS A 239 -5.79 17.47 -15.45
N LEU A 240 -4.62 17.51 -14.81
CA LEU A 240 -4.16 16.53 -13.83
C LEU A 240 -3.81 17.12 -12.46
N ASP A 241 -3.39 18.38 -12.45
CA ASP A 241 -3.02 19.16 -11.27
C ASP A 241 -4.14 19.26 -10.24
N THR A 242 -3.81 19.88 -9.12
CA THR A 242 -4.79 20.23 -8.09
C THR A 242 -4.84 21.73 -7.88
N GLU A 243 -5.95 22.22 -7.35
CA GLU A 243 -5.96 23.51 -6.69
C GLU A 243 -5.05 23.50 -5.45
N HIS A 244 -4.66 24.70 -4.99
CA HIS A 244 -3.85 24.84 -3.78
C HIS A 244 -4.75 25.00 -2.55
N TYR A 245 -5.19 23.86 -2.02
CA TYR A 245 -5.87 23.76 -0.72
C TYR A 245 -4.94 23.17 0.36
N PRO A 246 -5.26 23.33 1.65
CA PRO A 246 -4.51 22.70 2.75
C PRO A 246 -4.35 21.19 2.55
N ASN A 247 -3.19 20.62 2.90
CA ASN A 247 -3.00 19.18 2.77
C ASN A 247 -4.02 18.40 3.62
N GLY A 248 -4.46 17.25 3.13
CA GLY A 248 -5.53 16.47 3.77
C GLY A 248 -6.95 16.98 3.50
N SER A 249 -7.12 18.08 2.76
CA SER A 249 -8.44 18.63 2.43
C SER A 249 -9.31 17.68 1.60
N PRO A 250 -10.62 17.56 1.89
CA PRO A 250 -11.55 16.79 1.05
C PRO A 250 -11.75 17.42 -0.33
N GLU A 251 -11.31 18.66 -0.56
CA GLU A 251 -11.30 19.27 -1.90
C GLU A 251 -10.51 18.44 -2.93
N ALA A 252 -9.59 17.60 -2.48
CA ALA A 252 -8.89 16.62 -3.31
C ALA A 252 -9.81 15.66 -4.09
N TYR A 253 -11.06 15.43 -3.65
CA TYR A 253 -12.02 14.65 -4.43
C TYR A 253 -12.41 15.31 -5.76
N LYS A 254 -12.48 16.65 -5.81
CA LYS A 254 -12.83 17.36 -7.05
C LYS A 254 -11.72 17.22 -8.09
N ASP A 255 -10.47 17.37 -7.67
CA ASP A 255 -9.32 17.21 -8.55
C ASP A 255 -9.06 15.75 -8.94
N GLN A 256 -9.36 14.82 -8.03
CA GLN A 256 -9.40 13.39 -8.35
C GLN A 256 -10.38 13.09 -9.49
N GLU A 257 -11.62 13.57 -9.38
CA GLU A 257 -12.65 13.36 -10.40
C GLU A 257 -12.27 14.02 -11.73
N LYS A 258 -11.77 15.26 -11.69
CA LYS A 258 -11.22 15.97 -12.86
C LYS A 258 -10.16 15.13 -13.57
N ARG A 259 -9.18 14.62 -12.82
CA ARG A 259 -8.07 13.80 -13.35
C ARG A 259 -8.58 12.51 -13.98
N ASP A 260 -9.42 11.78 -13.27
CA ASP A 260 -10.04 10.55 -13.74
C ASP A 260 -10.81 10.75 -15.06
N ASN A 261 -11.65 11.78 -15.11
CA ASN A 261 -12.45 12.09 -16.29
C ASN A 261 -11.56 12.48 -17.49
N ASN A 262 -10.50 13.23 -17.26
CA ASN A 262 -9.55 13.60 -18.30
C ASN A 262 -8.84 12.38 -18.88
N VAL A 263 -8.35 11.45 -18.05
CA VAL A 263 -7.71 10.20 -18.54
C VAL A 263 -8.73 9.32 -19.28
N LYS A 264 -9.93 9.13 -18.72
CA LYS A 264 -11.00 8.32 -19.33
C LYS A 264 -11.54 8.89 -20.65
N SER A 265 -11.30 10.18 -20.94
CA SER A 265 -11.73 10.80 -22.19
C SER A 265 -10.97 10.29 -23.43
N TYR A 266 -9.80 9.67 -23.25
CA TYR A 266 -8.99 9.11 -24.34
C TYR A 266 -9.34 7.65 -24.60
N LYS A 267 -9.87 7.36 -25.79
CA LYS A 267 -10.35 6.01 -26.17
C LYS A 267 -9.24 4.97 -26.30
N ASN A 268 -8.00 5.40 -26.53
CA ASN A 268 -6.82 4.57 -26.68
C ASN A 268 -5.99 4.45 -25.39
N ILE A 269 -6.52 4.89 -24.24
CA ILE A 269 -5.99 4.54 -22.91
C ILE A 269 -6.86 3.45 -22.31
N SER A 270 -6.30 2.25 -22.17
CA SER A 270 -6.89 1.17 -21.38
C SER A 270 -6.47 1.33 -19.92
N LEU A 271 -7.40 1.77 -19.07
CA LEU A 271 -7.17 2.02 -17.66
C LEU A 271 -7.43 0.77 -16.81
N PHE A 272 -6.42 0.33 -16.06
CA PHE A 272 -6.45 -0.82 -15.15
C PHE A 272 -6.28 -0.35 -13.71
N LEU A 273 -7.38 0.04 -13.05
CA LEU A 273 -7.42 0.40 -11.62
C LEU A 273 -7.54 -0.84 -10.74
N ASN A 274 -6.96 -0.80 -9.54
CA ASN A 274 -6.83 -1.97 -8.66
C ASN A 274 -6.05 -3.12 -9.31
N TRP A 275 -5.08 -2.81 -10.19
CA TRP A 275 -4.16 -3.77 -10.79
C TRP A 275 -2.74 -3.43 -10.38
N ARG A 276 -2.14 -4.30 -9.58
CA ARG A 276 -0.79 -4.10 -9.05
C ARG A 276 0.21 -4.93 -9.84
N ALA A 277 1.21 -4.28 -10.43
CA ALA A 277 2.35 -4.99 -11.00
C ALA A 277 3.08 -5.80 -9.91
N TYR A 278 3.57 -6.99 -10.23
CA TYR A 278 4.30 -7.83 -9.27
C TYR A 278 5.55 -8.50 -9.87
N ASP A 279 5.75 -8.38 -11.18
CA ASP A 279 6.93 -8.89 -11.88
C ASP A 279 7.16 -8.06 -13.15
N ALA A 280 8.42 -7.89 -13.51
CA ALA A 280 8.83 -7.34 -14.80
C ALA A 280 10.05 -8.10 -15.29
N LYS A 281 10.04 -8.53 -16.56
CA LYS A 281 11.10 -9.38 -17.10
C LYS A 281 11.80 -8.72 -18.28
N ALA A 282 13.12 -8.58 -18.13
CA ALA A 282 14.00 -8.25 -19.24
C ALA A 282 14.65 -9.51 -19.83
N ILE A 283 14.85 -9.49 -21.15
CA ILE A 283 15.67 -10.43 -21.93
C ILE A 283 16.56 -9.58 -22.83
N ASP A 284 17.86 -9.86 -22.87
CA ASP A 284 18.84 -9.11 -23.65
C ASP A 284 18.74 -7.59 -23.46
N ASN A 285 18.67 -7.15 -22.19
CA ASN A 285 18.53 -5.74 -21.76
C ASN A 285 17.28 -5.02 -22.28
N ARG A 286 16.26 -5.76 -22.72
CA ARG A 286 14.97 -5.19 -23.11
C ARG A 286 13.86 -5.76 -22.24
N ILE A 287 13.03 -4.90 -21.67
CA ILE A 287 11.82 -5.32 -20.97
C ILE A 287 10.87 -5.94 -21.98
N ASN A 288 10.43 -7.17 -21.72
CA ASN A 288 9.50 -7.90 -22.58
C ASN A 288 8.07 -7.83 -22.07
N TYR A 289 7.90 -7.92 -20.75
CA TYR A 289 6.58 -7.87 -20.13
C TYR A 289 6.62 -7.35 -18.69
N VAL A 290 5.44 -6.89 -18.25
CA VAL A 290 5.08 -6.68 -16.85
C VAL A 290 3.89 -7.58 -16.53
N ASP A 291 3.95 -8.34 -15.45
CA ASP A 291 2.78 -9.08 -14.95
C ASP A 291 2.12 -8.28 -13.83
N ALA A 292 0.79 -8.18 -13.86
CA ALA A 292 0.01 -7.53 -12.82
C ALA A 292 -1.14 -8.40 -12.32
N ARG A 293 -1.51 -8.19 -11.06
CA ARG A 293 -2.58 -8.88 -10.34
C ARG A 293 -3.66 -7.89 -9.93
N GLN A 294 -4.91 -8.23 -10.18
CA GLN A 294 -6.05 -7.47 -9.67
C GLN A 294 -6.16 -7.69 -8.15
N THR A 295 -6.22 -6.60 -7.39
CA THR A 295 -6.00 -6.65 -5.93
C THR A 295 -7.07 -7.44 -5.17
N ALA A 296 -8.33 -7.49 -5.61
CA ALA A 296 -9.41 -8.15 -4.89
C ALA A 296 -9.69 -9.61 -5.33
N SER A 297 -9.61 -9.88 -6.63
CA SER A 297 -9.95 -11.15 -7.26
C SER A 297 -8.74 -12.07 -7.45
N GLY A 298 -7.53 -11.52 -7.37
CA GLY A 298 -6.30 -12.24 -7.67
C GLY A 298 -6.12 -12.59 -9.16
N GLU A 299 -6.98 -12.09 -10.06
CA GLU A 299 -6.79 -12.27 -11.50
C GLU A 299 -5.43 -11.74 -11.94
N ARG A 300 -4.72 -12.46 -12.81
CA ARG A 300 -3.40 -12.07 -13.31
C ARG A 300 -3.40 -11.93 -14.82
N ILE A 301 -2.78 -10.85 -15.30
CA ILE A 301 -2.58 -10.55 -16.72
C ILE A 301 -1.09 -10.25 -16.95
N ARG A 302 -0.57 -10.77 -18.07
CA ARG A 302 0.71 -10.34 -18.63
C ARG A 302 0.51 -9.19 -19.61
N PHE A 303 1.28 -8.13 -19.47
CA PHE A 303 1.26 -6.96 -20.34
C PHE A 303 2.55 -6.90 -21.15
N GLU A 304 2.43 -7.02 -22.47
CA GLU A 304 3.54 -6.94 -23.42
C GLU A 304 3.45 -5.63 -24.21
N ALA A 305 4.58 -4.96 -24.41
CA ALA A 305 4.70 -3.78 -25.24
C ALA A 305 6.15 -3.61 -25.71
N PRO A 306 6.38 -2.85 -26.80
CA PRO A 306 7.73 -2.48 -27.18
C PRO A 306 8.34 -1.41 -26.25
N LEU A 307 7.52 -0.66 -25.51
CA LEU A 307 7.89 0.45 -24.63
C LEU A 307 7.23 0.32 -23.26
N PHE A 308 7.94 0.73 -22.22
CA PHE A 308 7.47 0.73 -20.83
C PHE A 308 7.83 2.05 -20.15
N ILE A 309 6.95 2.53 -19.26
CA ILE A 309 7.23 3.65 -18.35
C ILE A 309 7.00 3.17 -16.92
N ASP A 310 8.05 3.26 -16.12
CA ASP A 310 7.98 3.07 -14.67
C ASP A 310 7.66 4.42 -14.01
N SER A 311 6.45 4.52 -13.48
CA SER A 311 5.97 5.65 -12.70
C SER A 311 5.36 5.19 -11.38
N THR A 312 5.85 4.07 -10.83
CA THR A 312 5.30 3.49 -9.59
C THR A 312 5.68 4.29 -8.34
N GLY A 313 6.60 5.24 -8.45
CA GLY A 313 7.16 6.00 -7.33
C GLY A 313 8.27 5.27 -6.60
N ASP A 314 8.32 3.93 -6.65
CA ASP A 314 9.33 3.07 -6.00
C ASP A 314 10.35 2.46 -6.99
N GLY A 315 10.18 2.71 -8.30
CA GLY A 315 11.04 2.17 -9.37
C GLY A 315 10.93 0.65 -9.51
N TRP A 316 9.74 0.09 -9.27
CA TRP A 316 9.55 -1.37 -9.18
C TRP A 316 9.80 -2.11 -10.49
N ILE A 317 9.38 -1.53 -11.62
CA ILE A 317 9.54 -2.15 -12.93
C ILE A 317 11.00 -2.16 -13.33
N GLY A 318 11.70 -1.04 -13.13
CA GLY A 318 13.15 -0.97 -13.35
C GLY A 318 13.91 -1.95 -12.45
N TYR A 319 13.57 -1.97 -11.16
CA TYR A 319 14.18 -2.89 -10.19
C TYR A 319 14.00 -4.36 -10.57
N TRP A 320 12.77 -4.80 -10.88
CA TRP A 320 12.50 -6.18 -11.29
C TRP A 320 13.11 -6.55 -12.65
N ALA A 321 13.20 -5.58 -13.56
CA ALA A 321 13.89 -5.75 -14.84
C ALA A 321 15.41 -5.87 -14.71
N GLY A 322 15.99 -5.56 -13.54
CA GLY A 322 17.43 -5.62 -13.27
C GLY A 322 18.18 -4.33 -13.59
N ALA A 323 17.50 -3.19 -13.67
CA ALA A 323 18.15 -1.89 -13.80
C ALA A 323 18.98 -1.55 -12.57
N GLU A 324 20.09 -0.86 -12.79
CA GLU A 324 20.89 -0.27 -11.72
C GLU A 324 20.10 0.82 -11.00
N PHE A 325 20.28 0.95 -9.68
CA PHE A 325 19.64 1.97 -8.88
C PHE A 325 20.53 2.40 -7.70
N THR A 326 20.33 3.62 -7.23
CA THR A 326 20.88 4.12 -5.95
C THR A 326 19.76 4.43 -4.96
N TYR A 327 20.12 4.61 -3.69
CA TYR A 327 19.24 4.99 -2.61
C TYR A 327 20.03 5.82 -1.60
N GLY A 328 19.38 6.79 -0.93
CA GLY A 328 20.01 7.61 0.09
C GLY A 328 20.86 8.74 -0.49
N ARG A 329 21.95 9.12 0.18
CA ARG A 329 22.88 10.16 -0.30
C ARG A 329 24.24 9.55 -0.62
N GLU A 330 24.75 9.88 -1.80
CA GLU A 330 26.09 9.50 -2.22
C GLU A 330 27.18 10.30 -1.50
N SER A 331 28.43 9.81 -1.55
CA SER A 331 29.58 10.56 -1.04
C SER A 331 29.77 11.85 -1.83
N VAL A 332 30.15 12.93 -1.15
CA VAL A 332 30.54 14.22 -1.76
C VAL A 332 31.58 14.06 -2.88
N ASP A 333 32.46 13.06 -2.78
CA ASP A 333 33.51 12.81 -3.78
C ASP A 333 32.99 12.19 -5.08
N LYS A 334 31.80 11.57 -5.07
CA LYS A 334 31.27 10.83 -6.22
C LYS A 334 31.02 11.75 -7.41
N TYR A 335 30.46 12.94 -7.15
CA TYR A 335 30.15 13.95 -8.15
C TYR A 335 30.82 15.30 -7.87
N GLY A 336 31.62 15.40 -6.79
CA GLY A 336 32.30 16.65 -6.40
C GLY A 336 31.33 17.74 -5.91
N GLU A 337 30.25 17.36 -5.24
CA GLU A 337 29.13 18.25 -4.87
C GLU A 337 29.33 18.92 -3.50
N HIS A 338 30.52 19.49 -3.28
CA HIS A 338 30.80 20.19 -2.03
C HIS A 338 29.99 21.48 -1.91
N TRP A 339 29.49 21.74 -0.70
CA TRP A 339 28.82 22.99 -0.34
C TRP A 339 29.13 23.36 1.10
N ASP A 340 30.04 24.33 1.29
CA ASP A 340 30.54 24.76 2.61
C ASP A 340 29.43 25.12 3.61
N GLU A 341 28.39 25.81 3.13
CA GLU A 341 27.28 26.30 3.96
C GLU A 341 26.50 25.17 4.65
N HIS A 342 26.32 24.03 3.97
CA HIS A 342 25.50 22.93 4.46
C HIS A 342 26.31 21.68 4.83
N GLY A 343 27.54 21.55 4.34
CA GLY A 343 28.46 20.45 4.67
C GLY A 343 27.82 19.06 4.52
N GLU A 344 27.97 18.23 5.55
CA GLU A 344 27.46 16.86 5.61
C GLU A 344 25.91 16.75 5.60
N LEU A 345 25.19 17.85 5.88
CA LEU A 345 23.72 17.88 5.72
C LEU A 345 23.33 17.86 4.25
N TRP A 346 24.21 18.35 3.37
CA TRP A 346 23.98 18.34 1.93
C TRP A 346 24.51 17.06 1.28
N SER A 347 25.84 16.91 1.25
CA SER A 347 26.52 15.75 0.68
C SER A 347 27.49 15.18 1.71
N PRO A 348 27.21 13.99 2.27
CA PRO A 348 28.04 13.44 3.32
C PRO A 348 29.35 12.89 2.75
N LYS A 349 30.41 12.80 3.57
CA LYS A 349 31.65 12.14 3.16
C LYS A 349 31.47 10.64 2.98
N GLN A 350 30.74 10.02 3.91
CA GLN A 350 30.35 8.61 3.83
C GLN A 350 28.92 8.52 3.31
N PRO A 351 28.65 7.69 2.29
CA PRO A 351 27.28 7.49 1.82
C PRO A 351 26.37 7.01 2.95
N ASP A 352 25.12 7.46 2.94
CA ASP A 352 24.11 7.06 3.92
C ASP A 352 22.74 6.86 3.28
N ASN A 353 21.76 6.44 4.08
CA ASN A 353 20.41 6.14 3.66
C ASN A 353 19.43 7.30 3.89
N ALA A 354 19.93 8.51 4.16
CA ALA A 354 19.07 9.65 4.43
C ALA A 354 18.33 10.07 3.16
N VAL A 355 17.03 10.32 3.33
CA VAL A 355 16.08 10.72 2.28
C VAL A 355 15.00 11.59 2.91
N MET A 356 14.26 12.35 2.10
CA MET A 356 13.04 13.03 2.54
C MET A 356 12.05 12.01 3.11
N GLY A 357 11.43 12.38 4.23
CA GLY A 357 10.53 11.49 4.95
C GLY A 357 9.22 11.21 4.22
N SER A 358 8.66 10.04 4.49
CA SER A 358 7.29 9.75 4.06
C SER A 358 6.28 10.44 4.96
N SER A 359 5.15 10.86 4.39
CA SER A 359 4.11 11.60 5.11
C SER A 359 2.87 10.76 5.38
N VAL A 360 2.21 11.06 6.50
CA VAL A 360 0.84 10.63 6.79
C VAL A 360 0.04 11.88 7.16
N LEU A 361 -0.80 12.32 6.22
CA LEU A 361 -1.59 13.54 6.40
C LEU A 361 -2.85 13.26 7.21
N TRP A 362 -3.34 14.30 7.89
CA TRP A 362 -4.54 14.21 8.72
C TRP A 362 -5.14 15.58 9.01
N ARG A 363 -6.41 15.61 9.39
CA ARG A 363 -7.11 16.84 9.77
C ARG A 363 -8.21 16.61 10.78
N SER A 364 -8.58 17.69 11.46
CA SER A 364 -9.76 17.79 12.33
C SER A 364 -10.64 18.96 11.90
N TYR A 365 -11.88 18.96 12.39
CA TYR A 365 -12.81 20.07 12.22
C TYR A 365 -13.43 20.47 13.57
N GLU A 366 -14.08 21.64 13.59
CA GLU A 366 -14.89 22.07 14.73
C GLU A 366 -16.32 21.56 14.56
N ALA A 367 -16.76 20.68 15.46
CA ALA A 367 -18.12 20.20 15.52
C ALA A 367 -19.04 21.22 16.20
N ALA A 368 -20.35 21.03 16.05
CA ALA A 368 -21.36 21.90 16.67
C ALA A 368 -21.40 21.79 18.21
N GLY A 369 -20.80 20.75 18.79
CA GLY A 369 -20.76 20.49 20.22
C GLY A 369 -19.49 19.79 20.66
N SER A 370 -19.39 19.51 21.95
CA SER A 370 -18.23 18.85 22.54
C SER A 370 -18.09 17.43 22.03
N GLU A 371 -16.86 17.05 21.68
CA GLU A 371 -16.52 15.74 21.13
C GLU A 371 -15.45 15.07 22.00
N ASN A 372 -15.59 13.76 22.20
CA ASN A 372 -14.61 12.96 22.93
C ASN A 372 -13.63 12.28 21.97
N PHE A 373 -12.44 11.97 22.48
CA PHE A 373 -11.47 11.11 21.78
C PHE A 373 -10.96 10.04 22.76
N PRO A 374 -10.83 8.77 22.35
CA PRO A 374 -10.39 7.71 23.24
C PRO A 374 -8.98 7.95 23.80
N GLU A 375 -8.69 7.37 24.97
CA GLU A 375 -7.31 7.32 25.46
C GLU A 375 -6.45 6.42 24.57
N VAL A 376 -5.23 6.87 24.30
CA VAL A 376 -4.29 6.18 23.39
C VAL A 376 -2.92 6.01 24.05
N PRO A 377 -2.81 5.24 25.16
CA PRO A 377 -1.55 5.06 25.89
C PRO A 377 -0.42 4.51 25.01
N TRP A 378 -0.75 3.71 24.01
CA TRP A 378 0.17 3.13 23.02
C TRP A 378 0.79 4.15 22.06
N ALA A 379 0.15 5.32 21.90
CA ALA A 379 0.63 6.42 21.08
C ALA A 379 1.55 7.39 21.85
N MET A 380 1.37 7.49 23.18
CA MET A 380 2.07 8.45 24.03
C MET A 380 3.61 8.36 24.00
N PRO A 381 4.24 7.17 23.89
CA PRO A 381 5.70 7.10 23.80
C PRO A 381 6.29 7.81 22.57
N VAL A 382 5.49 7.95 21.50
CA VAL A 382 5.89 8.67 20.28
C VAL A 382 5.48 10.13 20.36
N ALA A 383 4.22 10.39 20.71
CA ALA A 383 3.68 11.75 20.72
C ALA A 383 4.18 12.60 21.90
N ARG A 384 4.70 11.99 22.98
CA ARG A 384 5.12 12.68 24.22
C ARG A 384 4.04 13.68 24.68
N ASP A 385 4.38 14.95 24.82
CA ASP A 385 3.51 16.08 25.17
C ASP A 385 3.08 16.92 23.95
N TYR A 386 3.52 16.56 22.74
CA TYR A 386 3.14 17.28 21.52
C TYR A 386 1.62 17.29 21.40
N ALA A 387 1.07 18.47 21.11
CA ALA A 387 -0.36 18.70 20.98
C ALA A 387 -0.63 19.46 19.68
N LYS A 388 -1.34 18.82 18.75
CA LYS A 388 -1.75 19.43 17.46
C LYS A 388 -3.16 18.99 17.12
N VAL A 389 -3.84 19.81 16.32
CA VAL A 389 -5.21 19.54 15.84
C VAL A 389 -5.26 19.24 14.35
N LYS A 390 -4.15 19.37 13.61
CA LYS A 390 -4.09 19.08 12.17
C LYS A 390 -2.67 18.76 11.71
N GLY A 391 -2.60 18.05 10.59
CA GLY A 391 -1.39 17.79 9.81
C GLY A 391 -1.20 18.79 8.67
N GLU A 392 0.04 19.00 8.26
CA GLU A 392 0.45 19.71 7.06
C GLU A 392 1.77 19.11 6.54
N TRP A 393 2.41 19.73 5.55
CA TRP A 393 3.63 19.26 4.88
C TRP A 393 4.74 18.78 5.82
N GLN A 394 4.86 19.35 7.04
CA GLN A 394 5.86 18.96 8.03
C GLN A 394 5.58 17.63 8.77
N TRP A 395 4.44 16.98 8.51
CA TRP A 395 4.12 15.66 9.08
C TRP A 395 4.75 14.56 8.22
N GLU A 396 6.04 14.38 8.43
CA GLU A 396 6.87 13.42 7.72
C GLU A 396 7.86 12.75 8.66
N PHE A 397 8.30 11.54 8.29
CA PHE A 397 9.24 10.77 9.08
C PHE A 397 10.24 10.01 8.20
N SER A 398 11.52 10.19 8.50
CA SER A 398 12.60 9.35 8.04
C SER A 398 13.62 9.16 9.15
N ARG A 399 14.34 8.05 9.10
CA ARG A 399 15.52 7.80 9.91
C ARG A 399 16.50 7.01 9.06
N ASN A 400 17.80 7.21 9.30
CA ASN A 400 18.84 6.59 8.50
C ASN A 400 18.87 5.04 8.61
N ASP A 401 18.31 4.50 9.70
CA ASP A 401 18.16 3.06 9.91
C ASP A 401 16.86 2.47 9.34
N LEU A 402 15.98 3.30 8.75
CA LEU A 402 14.71 2.87 8.16
C LEU A 402 14.67 3.14 6.65
N ASN A 403 14.43 2.09 5.88
CA ASN A 403 14.24 2.19 4.44
C ASN A 403 12.79 2.59 4.11
N GLN A 404 12.59 3.61 3.26
CA GLN A 404 11.26 4.13 2.90
C GLN A 404 10.41 3.15 2.07
N ILE A 405 10.99 2.04 1.60
CA ILE A 405 10.29 0.94 0.92
C ILE A 405 10.09 -0.22 1.89
N ASP A 406 11.17 -0.74 2.47
CA ASP A 406 11.12 -1.98 3.24
C ASP A 406 10.54 -1.79 4.66
N ASP A 407 10.68 -0.61 5.24
CA ASP A 407 10.17 -0.27 6.58
C ASP A 407 8.96 0.68 6.51
N ALA A 408 8.34 0.82 5.32
CA ALA A 408 7.26 1.77 5.08
C ALA A 408 6.03 1.55 5.98
N GLU A 409 5.70 0.29 6.31
CA GLU A 409 4.62 -0.02 7.25
C GLU A 409 4.97 0.48 8.67
N GLU A 410 6.22 0.30 9.11
CA GLU A 410 6.69 0.79 10.41
C GLU A 410 6.73 2.31 10.48
N ILE A 411 7.22 2.97 9.42
CA ILE A 411 7.23 4.43 9.27
C ILE A 411 5.80 4.97 9.38
N ARG A 412 4.85 4.37 8.67
CA ARG A 412 3.43 4.74 8.77
C ARG A 412 2.90 4.53 10.19
N ASP A 413 3.19 3.39 10.80
CA ASP A 413 2.72 3.04 12.13
C ASP A 413 3.27 4.00 13.20
N HIS A 414 4.53 4.44 13.06
CA HIS A 414 5.12 5.51 13.87
C HIS A 414 4.34 6.82 13.71
N MET A 415 4.05 7.22 12.47
CA MET A 415 3.29 8.44 12.18
C MET A 415 1.86 8.38 12.71
N LEU A 416 1.17 7.24 12.60
CA LEU A 416 -0.15 7.05 13.21
C LEU A 416 -0.11 7.26 14.72
N ARG A 417 0.92 6.74 15.41
CA ARG A 417 1.13 6.97 16.85
C ARG A 417 1.38 8.45 17.15
N ALA A 418 2.22 9.12 16.36
CA ALA A 418 2.46 10.56 16.52
C ALA A 418 1.15 11.37 16.36
N ILE A 419 0.32 11.03 15.37
CA ILE A 419 -0.94 11.72 15.05
C ILE A 419 -1.98 11.51 16.15
N TYR A 420 -2.32 10.25 16.46
CA TYR A 420 -3.36 9.96 17.44
C TYR A 420 -2.96 10.46 18.84
N GLY A 421 -1.69 10.31 19.21
CA GLY A 421 -1.20 10.83 20.48
C GLY A 421 -1.21 12.35 20.53
N SER A 422 -0.80 13.03 19.45
CA SER A 422 -0.83 14.49 19.40
C SER A 422 -2.24 15.06 19.44
N PHE A 423 -3.19 14.41 18.77
CA PHE A 423 -4.60 14.81 18.84
C PHE A 423 -5.19 14.56 20.23
N ALA A 424 -4.89 13.42 20.86
CA ALA A 424 -5.32 13.14 22.23
C ALA A 424 -4.78 14.15 23.24
N ASN A 425 -3.54 14.60 23.09
CA ASN A 425 -2.97 15.68 23.91
C ASN A 425 -3.67 17.01 23.67
N ALA A 426 -3.94 17.38 22.41
CA ALA A 426 -4.67 18.60 22.08
C ALA A 426 -6.10 18.61 22.67
N LYS A 427 -6.77 17.45 22.72
CA LYS A 427 -8.10 17.29 23.30
C LYS A 427 -8.18 17.54 24.81
N LYS A 428 -7.06 17.55 25.52
CA LYS A 428 -7.00 17.93 26.95
C LYS A 428 -7.19 19.44 27.16
N GLN A 429 -7.01 20.24 26.11
CA GLN A 429 -7.11 21.69 26.16
C GLN A 429 -8.57 22.15 25.95
N PRO A 430 -9.16 23.00 26.83
CA PRO A 430 -10.57 23.38 26.76
C PRO A 430 -11.02 24.00 25.43
N GLU A 431 -10.16 24.77 24.77
CA GLU A 431 -10.41 25.37 23.45
C GLU A 431 -10.66 24.33 22.35
N ASN A 432 -10.17 23.10 22.54
CA ASN A 432 -10.35 22.00 21.60
C ASN A 432 -11.53 21.09 22.00
N ALA A 433 -12.40 21.48 22.94
CA ALA A 433 -13.54 20.66 23.38
C ALA A 433 -14.44 20.23 22.21
N ASN A 434 -14.67 21.12 21.24
CA ASN A 434 -15.52 20.84 20.07
C ASN A 434 -14.74 20.27 18.87
N ARG A 435 -13.42 20.07 18.99
CA ARG A 435 -12.61 19.50 17.90
C ARG A 435 -12.85 18.00 17.75
N LYS A 436 -13.05 17.55 16.51
CA LYS A 436 -13.20 16.14 16.12
C LYS A 436 -12.21 15.76 15.03
N LEU A 437 -11.52 14.64 15.21
CA LEU A 437 -10.66 14.06 14.18
C LEU A 437 -11.52 13.65 12.98
N GLU A 438 -11.21 14.18 11.80
CA GLU A 438 -12.05 14.02 10.60
C GLU A 438 -11.53 12.90 9.71
N TRP A 439 -10.21 12.90 9.48
CA TRP A 439 -9.57 12.04 8.52
C TRP A 439 -8.08 11.93 8.86
N VAL A 440 -7.57 10.71 8.78
CA VAL A 440 -6.16 10.37 8.80
C VAL A 440 -5.93 9.53 7.54
N SER A 441 -4.83 9.77 6.83
CA SER A 441 -4.46 8.91 5.72
C SER A 441 -4.10 7.53 6.26
N TYR A 442 -4.76 6.48 5.75
CA TYR A 442 -4.34 5.11 6.06
C TYR A 442 -3.18 4.64 5.17
N LEU A 443 -2.96 5.35 4.05
CA LEU A 443 -1.85 5.15 3.15
C LEU A 443 -0.68 6.07 3.52
N VAL A 444 0.53 5.62 3.26
CA VAL A 444 1.76 6.41 3.37
C VAL A 444 2.05 7.13 2.06
N GLY A 445 2.26 8.44 2.13
CA GLY A 445 2.72 9.26 1.00
C GLY A 445 4.24 9.23 0.93
N LYS A 446 4.80 8.29 0.18
CA LYS A 446 6.25 8.18 -0.02
C LYS A 446 6.76 9.33 -0.90
N ARG A 447 7.87 9.95 -0.50
CA ARG A 447 8.53 11.02 -1.27
C ARG A 447 9.70 10.51 -2.09
N GLU A 448 10.62 9.81 -1.42
CA GLU A 448 11.85 9.31 -2.01
C GLU A 448 11.98 7.79 -1.84
N SER A 449 12.61 7.17 -2.83
CA SER A 449 12.75 5.72 -2.94
C SER A 449 13.99 5.40 -3.80
N ARG A 450 13.99 4.29 -4.55
CA ARG A 450 15.06 3.96 -5.50
C ARG A 450 15.16 5.02 -6.60
N ARG A 451 16.37 5.51 -6.86
CA ARG A 451 16.70 6.31 -8.03
C ARG A 451 17.31 5.40 -9.08
N LEU A 452 16.56 5.08 -10.14
CA LEU A 452 17.08 4.28 -11.25
C LEU A 452 18.20 5.05 -11.97
N VAL A 453 19.28 4.36 -12.32
CA VAL A 453 20.43 4.94 -13.01
C VAL A 453 20.19 4.88 -14.51
N GLY A 454 20.31 6.04 -15.17
CA GLY A 454 20.27 6.17 -16.63
C GLY A 454 21.61 6.65 -17.20
N ASP A 455 21.63 6.91 -18.51
CA ASP A 455 22.83 7.36 -19.23
C ASP A 455 23.37 8.72 -18.74
N TYR A 456 22.51 9.51 -18.11
CA TYR A 456 22.85 10.80 -17.53
C TYR A 456 22.27 10.91 -16.11
N ILE A 457 23.11 11.38 -15.18
CA ILE A 457 22.72 11.70 -13.81
C ILE A 457 22.77 13.22 -13.67
N PHE A 458 21.62 13.83 -13.40
CA PHE A 458 21.55 15.25 -13.08
C PHE A 458 22.11 15.48 -11.67
N THR A 459 23.07 16.39 -11.57
CA THR A 459 23.82 16.72 -10.34
C THR A 459 23.58 18.17 -9.93
N LEU A 460 23.97 18.51 -8.70
CA LEU A 460 24.04 19.87 -8.22
C LEU A 460 24.94 20.75 -9.09
N ASN A 461 25.99 20.19 -9.71
CA ASN A 461 26.85 20.98 -10.60
C ASN A 461 26.09 21.49 -11.82
N ASP A 462 25.18 20.68 -12.36
CA ASP A 462 24.30 21.08 -13.45
C ASP A 462 23.32 22.17 -12.99
N ALA A 463 22.75 22.02 -11.79
CA ALA A 463 21.89 23.04 -11.19
C ALA A 463 22.62 24.37 -10.93
N LYS A 464 23.85 24.32 -10.39
CA LYS A 464 24.69 25.51 -10.09
C LYS A 464 25.14 26.23 -11.35
N SER A 465 25.52 25.49 -12.39
CA SER A 465 25.96 26.06 -13.66
C SER A 465 24.81 26.56 -14.54
N GLY A 466 23.57 26.18 -14.22
CA GLY A 466 22.41 26.49 -15.04
C GLY A 466 22.47 25.78 -16.38
N GLU A 467 22.94 24.52 -16.38
CA GLU A 467 23.11 23.71 -17.59
C GLU A 467 21.82 23.64 -18.40
N LYS A 468 21.92 23.73 -19.72
CA LYS A 468 20.77 23.84 -20.62
C LYS A 468 20.65 22.60 -21.49
N PHE A 469 19.62 21.82 -21.23
CA PHE A 469 19.28 20.65 -22.02
C PHE A 469 18.38 21.03 -23.19
N HIS A 470 18.74 20.59 -24.40
CA HIS A 470 17.98 20.86 -25.62
C HIS A 470 16.57 20.22 -25.61
N ASP A 471 16.40 19.19 -24.80
CA ASP A 471 15.19 18.41 -24.55
C ASP A 471 14.52 18.75 -23.20
N ALA A 472 14.88 19.89 -22.57
CA ALA A 472 14.26 20.34 -21.34
C ALA A 472 12.73 20.48 -21.46
N VAL A 473 12.01 19.80 -20.57
CA VAL A 473 10.53 19.77 -20.53
C VAL A 473 9.96 20.92 -19.70
N VAL A 474 10.69 21.35 -18.67
CA VAL A 474 10.29 22.36 -17.69
C VAL A 474 11.54 22.97 -17.03
N MET A 475 11.47 24.22 -16.56
CA MET A 475 12.57 24.91 -15.86
C MET A 475 12.12 25.42 -14.50
N GLU A 476 12.63 24.82 -13.43
CA GLU A 476 12.34 25.23 -12.05
C GLU A 476 13.19 26.44 -11.64
N THR A 477 12.57 27.39 -10.93
CA THR A 477 13.26 28.61 -10.44
C THR A 477 13.18 28.76 -8.93
N ARG A 478 12.49 27.85 -8.23
CA ARG A 478 12.49 27.78 -6.77
C ARG A 478 13.84 27.29 -6.24
N GLU A 479 14.08 27.61 -4.97
CA GLU A 479 15.22 27.07 -4.22
C GLU A 479 15.11 25.55 -4.09
N VAL A 480 16.25 24.88 -3.90
CA VAL A 480 16.26 23.43 -3.67
C VAL A 480 15.69 23.15 -2.29
N ASP A 481 14.59 22.40 -2.26
CA ASP A 481 13.89 22.02 -1.04
C ASP A 481 14.54 20.76 -0.44
N VAL A 482 15.15 20.90 0.75
CA VAL A 482 15.80 19.80 1.47
C VAL A 482 15.21 19.68 2.86
N HIS A 483 14.72 18.49 3.18
CA HIS A 483 14.15 18.21 4.50
C HIS A 483 15.11 17.32 5.30
N TYR A 484 15.52 17.79 6.48
CA TYR A 484 16.33 17.02 7.42
C TYR A 484 15.60 16.89 8.75
N GLN A 485 15.74 15.72 9.37
CA GLN A 485 15.09 15.40 10.63
C GLN A 485 15.95 15.88 11.80
N THR A 486 15.32 16.54 12.77
CA THR A 486 15.97 16.91 14.03
C THR A 486 15.42 16.01 15.13
N VAL A 487 16.28 15.21 15.76
CA VAL A 487 15.89 14.42 16.94
C VAL A 487 15.77 15.38 18.12
N LEU A 488 14.57 15.50 18.67
CA LEU A 488 14.32 16.31 19.85
C LEU A 488 14.70 15.49 21.08
N GLU A 489 15.77 15.91 21.77
CA GLU A 489 16.29 15.27 22.98
C GLU A 489 15.22 15.17 24.09
#